data_AF-A0A1I4LCJ7-F1
#
_entry.id   AF-A0A1I4LCJ7-F1
#
_cell.length_a   1.000
_cell.length_b   1.000
_cell.length_c   1.000
_cell.angle_alpha   90.00
_cell.angle_beta   90.00
_cell.angle_gamma   90.00
#
_symmetry.space_group_name_H-M   'P 1'
#
loop_
_entity.id
_entity.type
_entity.pdbx_description
1 polymer ?
#
loop_
_entity_poly.entity_id
_entity_poly.type
_entity_poly.pdbx_seq_one_letter_code
_entity_poly.pdbx_strand_id
1 'polypeptide(L)'
;MNTRAAKRSGMPELHVHHRRVPHRPRTPLSRRPSAWGRARHVARTWLSERPALYLPLARRRYPGPTPEVIGPDTELVIDGYTRAASTYLVYAFQLAQERPIRLAHHLHAPAQIIEAARRALPTLVLVRDPDESALSQAVQEPHVTVRDALFAYARFHERLLPYRDSFVVADFEEVTRDIKPAVHRLNDRFGTVFRLPDAEDEPLVTELVRLRPTDWPMIAFESGRVSRAEVLAALADPKRRPAPAADPDEWVPSERRRLAKQARRAELERPQVRAVRRRAWAAYGAMFEAAG
;
A
#
# COMPACT_ATOMS: atom_id res chain seq x y z
N MET A 1 44.34 -6.76 47.21
CA MET A 1 44.15 -6.96 45.76
C MET A 1 42.66 -7.03 45.50
N ASN A 2 42.08 -5.98 44.91
CA ASN A 2 40.65 -5.75 44.82
C ASN A 2 40.28 -5.56 43.35
N THR A 3 39.64 -6.56 42.74
CA THR A 3 39.24 -6.55 41.33
C THR A 3 37.83 -5.95 41.19
N ARG A 4 37.76 -4.76 40.57
CA ARG A 4 36.52 -4.09 40.18
C ARG A 4 35.87 -4.82 39.00
N ALA A 5 34.68 -5.38 39.21
CA ALA A 5 33.79 -5.80 38.14
C ALA A 5 32.96 -4.61 37.63
N ALA A 6 33.00 -4.39 36.32
CA ALA A 6 32.28 -3.32 35.63
C ALA A 6 30.77 -3.59 35.59
N LYS A 7 29.98 -2.61 36.06
CA LYS A 7 28.52 -2.54 35.88
C LYS A 7 28.20 -2.38 34.38
N ARG A 8 27.58 -3.39 33.77
CA ARG A 8 26.84 -3.24 32.51
C ARG A 8 25.45 -2.67 32.82
N SER A 9 25.15 -1.49 32.29
CA SER A 9 23.81 -0.88 32.36
C SER A 9 22.84 -1.68 31.50
N GLY A 10 21.72 -2.08 32.08
CA GLY A 10 20.64 -2.77 31.39
C GLY A 10 19.95 -1.86 30.37
N MET A 11 19.82 -2.36 29.15
CA MET A 11 18.82 -1.90 28.18
C MET A 11 17.50 -2.64 28.49
N PRO A 12 16.34 -1.97 28.51
CA PRO A 12 15.08 -2.64 28.78
C PRO A 12 14.68 -3.51 27.59
N GLU A 13 14.46 -4.81 27.85
CA GLU A 13 13.85 -5.74 26.89
C GLU A 13 12.44 -5.26 26.53
N LEU A 14 12.28 -4.72 25.33
CA LEU A 14 10.97 -4.51 24.72
C LEU A 14 10.35 -5.87 24.39
N HIS A 15 9.57 -6.41 25.32
CA HIS A 15 8.68 -7.54 25.09
C HIS A 15 7.60 -7.15 24.08
N VAL A 16 7.89 -7.33 22.78
CA VAL A 16 6.89 -7.21 21.72
C VAL A 16 6.10 -8.52 21.70
N HIS A 17 4.88 -8.50 22.24
CA HIS A 17 3.94 -9.61 22.09
C HIS A 17 3.70 -9.90 20.61
N HIS A 18 4.18 -11.05 20.13
CA HIS A 18 3.83 -11.62 18.83
C HIS A 18 2.35 -12.02 18.80
N ARG A 19 1.44 -11.05 18.69
CA ARG A 19 0.05 -11.35 18.36
C ARG A 19 -0.01 -11.68 16.87
N ARG A 20 -0.17 -12.98 16.56
CA ARG A 20 -0.66 -13.40 15.24
C ARG A 20 -1.95 -12.63 14.95
N VAL A 21 -1.93 -11.80 13.91
CA VAL A 21 -3.13 -11.10 13.45
C VAL A 21 -4.08 -12.18 12.92
N PRO A 22 -5.31 -12.32 13.45
CA PRO A 22 -6.19 -13.39 13.03
C PRO A 22 -6.53 -13.26 11.54
N HIS A 23 -6.11 -14.27 10.78
CA HIS A 23 -6.42 -14.44 9.37
C HIS A 23 -7.94 -14.62 9.22
N ARG A 24 -8.62 -13.68 8.54
CA ARG A 24 -9.92 -13.99 7.95
C ARG A 24 -9.64 -14.54 6.55
N PRO A 25 -9.80 -15.85 6.30
CA PRO A 25 -9.68 -16.39 4.95
C PRO A 25 -10.72 -15.70 4.07
N ARG A 26 -10.26 -14.95 3.05
CA ARG A 26 -11.12 -14.47 1.97
C ARG A 26 -11.44 -15.67 1.09
N THR A 27 -12.60 -16.28 1.32
CA THR A 27 -13.15 -17.42 0.59
C THR A 27 -13.38 -17.08 -0.91
N PRO A 28 -13.47 -18.09 -1.80
CA PRO A 28 -13.01 -18.01 -3.20
C PRO A 28 -13.81 -17.08 -4.12
N LEU A 29 -13.20 -16.81 -5.28
CA LEU A 29 -13.57 -16.02 -6.47
C LEU A 29 -15.00 -16.20 -7.07
N SER A 30 -15.96 -16.79 -6.37
CA SER A 30 -17.27 -17.17 -6.93
C SER A 30 -18.51 -16.77 -6.12
N ARG A 31 -18.40 -15.94 -5.08
CA ARG A 31 -19.60 -15.43 -4.39
C ARG A 31 -20.22 -14.25 -5.13
N ARG A 32 -21.52 -14.37 -5.46
CA ARG A 32 -22.34 -13.25 -5.95
C ARG A 32 -22.17 -12.02 -5.04
N PRO A 33 -22.17 -10.79 -5.59
CA PRO A 33 -22.00 -9.60 -4.77
C PRO A 33 -23.08 -9.54 -3.69
N SER A 34 -22.68 -9.53 -2.42
CA SER A 34 -23.65 -9.29 -1.35
C SER A 34 -24.04 -7.81 -1.35
N ALA A 35 -25.33 -7.50 -1.29
CA ALA A 35 -25.83 -6.13 -1.24
C ALA A 35 -25.20 -5.34 -0.07
N TRP A 36 -25.00 -6.02 1.06
CA TRP A 36 -24.28 -5.49 2.23
C TRP A 36 -22.81 -5.15 1.92
N GLY A 37 -22.09 -6.05 1.24
CA GLY A 37 -20.69 -5.82 0.86
C GLY A 37 -20.54 -4.59 -0.04
N ARG A 38 -21.45 -4.44 -1.01
CA ARG A 38 -21.51 -3.28 -1.89
C ARG A 38 -21.84 -1.99 -1.13
N ALA A 39 -22.86 -2.00 -0.29
CA ALA A 39 -23.24 -0.84 0.54
C ALA A 39 -22.09 -0.38 1.45
N ARG A 40 -21.41 -1.34 2.10
CA ARG A 40 -20.22 -1.06 2.92
C ARG A 40 -19.07 -0.47 2.10
N HIS A 41 -18.84 -0.94 0.87
CA HIS A 41 -17.82 -0.38 -0.02
C HIS A 41 -18.12 1.08 -0.38
N VAL A 42 -19.37 1.37 -0.76
CA VAL A 42 -19.81 2.75 -1.06
C VAL A 42 -19.68 3.63 0.17
N ALA A 43 -20.20 3.22 1.33
CA ALA A 43 -20.09 3.99 2.57
C ALA A 43 -18.63 4.29 2.96
N ARG A 44 -17.74 3.30 2.82
CA ARG A 44 -16.30 3.49 3.07
C ARG A 44 -15.70 4.53 2.13
N THR A 45 -16.07 4.52 0.86
CA THR A 45 -15.57 5.49 -0.15
C THR A 45 -15.81 6.91 0.32
N TRP A 46 -17.05 7.23 0.73
CA TRP A 46 -17.39 8.55 1.25
C TRP A 46 -16.69 8.89 2.56
N LEU A 47 -16.63 7.95 3.50
CA LEU A 47 -15.99 8.19 4.79
C LEU A 47 -14.48 8.45 4.63
N SER A 48 -13.82 7.71 3.73
CA SER A 48 -12.37 7.79 3.49
C SER A 48 -11.87 9.13 2.97
N GLU A 49 -12.76 10.05 2.59
CA GLU A 49 -12.42 11.39 2.09
C GLU A 49 -12.29 12.43 3.21
N ARG A 50 -12.64 12.06 4.45
CA ARG A 50 -12.69 12.95 5.61
C ARG A 50 -11.66 12.53 6.67
N PRO A 51 -10.45 13.11 6.70
CA PRO A 51 -9.39 12.73 7.66
C PRO A 51 -9.86 12.66 9.11
N ALA A 52 -10.58 13.69 9.58
CA ALA A 52 -11.05 13.80 10.96
C ALA A 52 -12.00 12.67 11.39
N LEU A 53 -12.71 12.03 10.46
CA LEU A 53 -13.61 10.93 10.76
C LEU A 53 -12.95 9.57 10.48
N TYR A 54 -12.23 9.45 9.37
CA TYR A 54 -11.72 8.18 8.91
C TYR A 54 -10.47 7.72 9.65
N LEU A 55 -9.52 8.62 9.92
CA LEU A 55 -8.24 8.23 10.52
C LEU A 55 -8.39 7.71 11.95
N PRO A 56 -9.19 8.31 12.85
CA PRO A 56 -9.45 7.74 14.18
C PRO A 56 -10.09 6.35 14.09
N LEU A 57 -11.08 6.17 13.19
CA LEU A 57 -11.71 4.88 12.96
C LEU A 57 -10.71 3.85 12.42
N ALA A 58 -9.86 4.26 11.49
CA ALA A 58 -8.84 3.42 10.88
C ALA A 58 -7.82 2.95 11.92
N ARG A 59 -7.29 3.85 12.76
CA ARG A 59 -6.34 3.50 13.84
C ARG A 59 -6.94 2.48 14.80
N ARG A 60 -8.22 2.63 15.16
CA ARG A 60 -8.91 1.64 16.01
C ARG A 60 -9.08 0.28 15.32
N ARG A 61 -9.35 0.30 14.01
CA ARG A 61 -9.60 -0.91 13.21
C ARG A 61 -8.32 -1.65 12.84
N TYR A 62 -7.23 -0.92 12.66
CA TYR A 62 -5.94 -1.39 12.19
C TYR A 62 -4.86 -0.93 13.17
N PRO A 63 -4.61 -1.68 14.26
CA PRO A 63 -3.59 -1.31 15.26
C PRO A 63 -2.14 -1.50 14.75
N GLY A 64 -1.95 -1.73 13.45
CA GLY A 64 -0.66 -1.97 12.81
C GLY A 64 -0.24 -3.45 12.76
N PRO A 65 0.88 -3.74 12.08
CA PRO A 65 1.66 -2.80 11.26
C PRO A 65 1.14 -2.64 9.82
N THR A 66 0.26 -3.51 9.31
CA THR A 66 -0.27 -3.37 7.94
C THR A 66 -1.80 -3.51 7.91
N PRO A 67 -2.55 -2.54 7.36
CA PRO A 67 -2.08 -1.22 6.91
C PRO A 67 -1.56 -0.34 8.06
N GLU A 68 -0.64 0.56 7.74
CA GLU A 68 -0.13 1.54 8.70
C GLU A 68 -0.82 2.89 8.49
N VAL A 69 -1.42 3.41 9.56
CA VAL A 69 -2.13 4.69 9.53
C VAL A 69 -1.19 5.81 9.94
N ILE A 70 -1.19 6.91 9.18
CA ILE A 70 -0.41 8.12 9.47
C ILE A 70 -0.50 8.55 10.94
N GLY A 71 0.66 8.70 11.55
CA GLY A 71 0.89 8.93 12.98
C GLY A 71 1.91 10.05 13.24
N PRO A 72 2.22 10.33 14.52
CA PRO A 72 3.20 11.35 14.90
C PRO A 72 4.63 11.03 14.48
N ASP A 73 4.96 9.75 14.34
CA ASP A 73 6.27 9.22 13.98
C ASP A 73 6.41 8.97 12.47
N THR A 74 5.38 9.25 11.65
CA THR A 74 5.43 9.02 10.20
C THR A 74 6.42 9.98 9.53
N GLU A 75 7.37 9.41 8.81
CA GLU A 75 8.42 10.13 8.06
C GLU A 75 8.10 10.21 6.56
N LEU A 76 7.36 9.22 6.03
CA LEU A 76 6.97 9.13 4.62
C LEU A 76 5.59 8.51 4.50
N VAL A 77 4.85 8.90 3.45
CA VAL A 77 3.62 8.23 3.02
C VAL A 77 3.80 7.67 1.61
N ILE A 78 3.59 6.37 1.46
CA ILE A 78 3.45 5.70 0.15
C ILE A 78 2.07 5.05 0.12
N ASP A 79 1.14 5.66 -0.59
CA ASP A 79 -0.23 5.15 -0.71
C ASP A 79 -0.82 5.54 -2.06
N GLY A 80 -1.99 5.01 -2.36
CA GLY A 80 -2.68 5.27 -3.62
C GLY A 80 -3.99 4.52 -3.66
N TYR A 81 -4.69 4.61 -4.79
CA TYR A 81 -5.84 3.73 -4.98
C TYR A 81 -5.37 2.27 -4.97
N THR A 82 -6.25 1.37 -4.52
CA THR A 82 -5.88 -0.05 -4.42
C THR A 82 -5.48 -0.61 -5.78
N ARG A 83 -4.64 -1.66 -5.77
CA ARG A 83 -4.15 -2.37 -6.96
C ARG A 83 -3.13 -1.60 -7.82
N ALA A 84 -2.45 -0.61 -7.25
CA ALA A 84 -1.40 0.18 -7.90
C ALA A 84 0.04 -0.16 -7.43
N ALA A 85 0.36 -1.45 -7.19
CA ALA A 85 1.70 -1.91 -6.79
C ALA A 85 2.26 -1.39 -5.44
N SER A 86 1.42 -0.88 -4.53
CA SER A 86 1.88 -0.34 -3.23
C SER A 86 2.77 -1.30 -2.45
N THR A 87 2.43 -2.59 -2.42
CA THR A 87 3.22 -3.60 -1.72
C THR A 87 4.64 -3.71 -2.25
N TYR A 88 4.80 -3.82 -3.57
CA TYR A 88 6.09 -3.94 -4.22
C TYR A 88 6.95 -2.70 -3.94
N LEU A 89 6.36 -1.50 -4.14
CA LEU A 89 7.07 -0.25 -3.91
C LEU A 89 7.51 -0.07 -2.45
N VAL A 90 6.64 -0.40 -1.49
CA VAL A 90 6.98 -0.29 -0.06
C VAL A 90 8.18 -1.17 0.28
N TYR A 91 8.23 -2.41 -0.22
CA TYR A 91 9.37 -3.29 0.03
C TYR A 91 10.65 -2.83 -0.67
N ALA A 92 10.57 -2.50 -1.96
CA ALA A 92 11.70 -1.99 -2.72
C ALA A 92 12.29 -0.72 -2.08
N PHE A 93 11.42 0.20 -1.65
CA PHE A 93 11.82 1.41 -0.94
C PHE A 93 12.51 1.08 0.38
N GLN A 94 11.91 0.27 1.26
CA GLN A 94 12.47 -0.03 2.58
C GLN A 94 13.79 -0.81 2.51
N LEU A 95 13.95 -1.72 1.54
CA LEU A 95 15.21 -2.47 1.37
C LEU A 95 16.38 -1.57 1.00
N ALA A 96 16.12 -0.49 0.26
CA ALA A 96 17.13 0.46 -0.17
C ALA A 96 17.66 1.34 0.98
N GLN A 97 16.89 1.50 2.06
CA GLN A 97 17.25 2.42 3.15
C GLN A 97 18.25 1.80 4.13
N GLU A 98 19.19 2.60 4.63
CA GLU A 98 20.17 2.15 5.65
C GLU A 98 19.52 1.89 7.00
N ARG A 99 18.47 2.64 7.31
CA ARG A 99 17.66 2.50 8.51
C ARG A 99 16.19 2.32 8.13
N PRO A 100 15.39 1.70 9.00
CA PRO A 100 13.94 1.70 8.83
C PRO A 100 13.41 3.13 8.74
N ILE A 101 12.56 3.38 7.74
CA ILE A 101 11.81 4.64 7.61
C ILE A 101 10.39 4.40 8.07
N ARG A 102 9.88 5.21 9.01
CA ARG A 102 8.51 5.10 9.50
C ARG A 102 7.53 5.48 8.40
N LEU A 103 6.85 4.48 7.86
CA LEU A 103 6.08 4.61 6.64
C LEU A 103 4.59 4.35 6.87
N ALA A 104 3.73 5.32 6.53
CA ALA A 104 2.29 5.09 6.44
C ALA A 104 1.91 4.58 5.05
N HIS A 105 1.10 3.53 4.97
CA HIS A 105 0.85 2.80 3.72
C HIS A 105 -0.41 1.94 3.74
N HIS A 106 -0.86 1.52 2.55
CA HIS A 106 -1.89 0.49 2.32
C HIS A 106 -3.28 0.80 2.93
N LEU A 107 -3.54 2.05 3.36
CA LEU A 107 -4.87 2.42 3.84
C LEU A 107 -5.83 2.63 2.67
N HIS A 108 -5.31 2.97 1.49
CA HIS A 108 -6.08 3.19 0.26
C HIS A 108 -7.26 4.15 0.50
N ALA A 109 -6.96 5.24 1.21
CA ALA A 109 -7.90 6.27 1.60
C ALA A 109 -7.33 7.66 1.31
N PRO A 110 -8.06 8.55 0.61
CA PRO A 110 -7.60 9.92 0.38
C PRO A 110 -7.27 10.64 1.68
N ALA A 111 -7.99 10.33 2.77
CA ALA A 111 -7.73 10.85 4.10
C ALA A 111 -6.27 10.74 4.56
N GLN A 112 -5.58 9.65 4.23
CA GLN A 112 -4.16 9.46 4.59
C GLN A 112 -3.26 10.48 3.90
N ILE A 113 -3.46 10.66 2.59
CA ILE A 113 -2.68 11.55 1.73
C ILE A 113 -3.00 13.02 2.05
N ILE A 114 -4.28 13.34 2.26
CA ILE A 114 -4.71 14.69 2.66
C ILE A 114 -4.08 15.08 4.00
N GLU A 115 -4.02 14.16 4.96
CA GLU A 115 -3.37 14.42 6.23
C GLU A 115 -1.86 14.61 6.07
N ALA A 116 -1.22 13.84 5.20
CA ALA A 116 0.20 14.01 4.88
C ALA A 116 0.49 15.38 4.25
N ALA A 117 -0.35 15.81 3.31
CA ALA A 117 -0.27 17.13 2.68
C ALA A 117 -0.39 18.27 3.71
N ARG A 118 -1.36 18.16 4.64
CA ARG A 118 -1.53 19.16 5.72
C ARG A 118 -0.35 19.26 6.66
N ARG A 119 0.42 18.18 6.80
CA ARG A 119 1.62 18.09 7.63
C ARG A 119 2.91 18.36 6.84
N ALA A 120 2.81 18.63 5.53
CA ALA A 120 3.94 18.75 4.62
C ALA A 120 4.92 17.56 4.68
N LEU A 121 4.39 16.34 4.90
CA LEU A 121 5.23 15.14 4.93
C LEU A 121 5.60 14.70 3.51
N PRO A 122 6.82 14.16 3.31
CA PRO A 122 7.18 13.44 2.10
C PRO A 122 6.09 12.43 1.74
N THR A 123 5.55 12.56 0.53
CA THR A 123 4.40 11.77 0.08
C THR A 123 4.55 11.38 -1.38
N LEU A 124 4.45 10.07 -1.64
CA LEU A 124 4.44 9.47 -2.97
C LEU A 124 3.09 8.79 -3.21
N VAL A 125 2.32 9.33 -4.14
CA VAL A 125 0.99 8.84 -4.52
C VAL A 125 1.10 7.94 -5.74
N LEU A 126 0.67 6.69 -5.57
CA LEU A 126 0.64 5.70 -6.63
C LEU A 126 -0.65 5.82 -7.43
N VAL A 127 -0.50 5.96 -8.74
CA VAL A 127 -1.60 6.03 -9.69
C VAL A 127 -1.41 4.92 -10.72
N ARG A 128 -2.51 4.35 -11.20
CA ARG A 128 -2.52 3.29 -12.21
C ARG A 128 -3.68 3.54 -13.17
N ASP A 129 -3.56 3.08 -14.41
CA ASP A 129 -4.67 2.95 -15.36
C ASP A 129 -5.99 2.56 -14.64
N PRO A 130 -7.05 3.36 -14.82
CA PRO A 130 -8.29 3.20 -14.08
C PRO A 130 -9.02 1.90 -14.43
N ASP A 131 -8.94 1.46 -15.69
CA ASP A 131 -9.61 0.26 -16.17
C ASP A 131 -8.94 -0.99 -15.58
N GLU A 132 -7.61 -1.05 -15.62
CA GLU A 132 -6.82 -2.14 -15.03
C GLU A 132 -6.98 -2.20 -13.50
N SER A 133 -7.06 -1.04 -12.84
CA SER A 133 -7.31 -0.97 -11.40
C SER A 133 -8.70 -1.49 -11.06
N ALA A 134 -9.73 -1.04 -11.79
CA ALA A 134 -11.11 -1.45 -11.57
C ALA A 134 -11.33 -2.94 -11.85
N LEU A 135 -10.79 -3.47 -12.95
CA LEU A 135 -10.84 -4.89 -13.26
C LEU A 135 -10.08 -5.72 -12.22
N SER A 136 -8.87 -5.30 -11.84
CA SER A 136 -8.10 -6.01 -10.82
C SER A 136 -8.82 -6.02 -9.47
N GLN A 137 -9.48 -4.93 -9.09
CA GLN A 137 -10.23 -4.89 -7.84
C GLN A 137 -11.47 -5.77 -7.92
N ALA A 138 -12.24 -5.68 -9.01
CA ALA A 138 -13.46 -6.46 -9.16
C ALA A 138 -13.18 -7.98 -9.19
N VAL A 139 -12.02 -8.40 -9.71
CA VAL A 139 -11.55 -9.80 -9.62
C VAL A 139 -11.19 -10.16 -8.17
N GLN A 140 -10.47 -9.29 -7.44
CA GLN A 140 -10.06 -9.57 -6.06
C GLN A 140 -11.23 -9.50 -5.06
N GLU A 141 -12.20 -8.65 -5.33
CA GLU A 141 -13.32 -8.32 -4.45
C GLU A 141 -14.63 -8.62 -5.18
N PRO A 142 -15.13 -9.88 -5.15
CA PRO A 142 -16.33 -10.29 -5.91
C PRO A 142 -17.60 -9.49 -5.59
N HIS A 143 -17.60 -8.75 -4.48
CA HIS A 143 -18.70 -7.87 -4.07
C HIS A 143 -18.64 -6.46 -4.66
N VAL A 144 -17.57 -6.11 -5.38
CA VAL A 144 -17.37 -4.81 -6.02
C VAL A 144 -17.57 -4.98 -7.53
N THR A 145 -18.50 -4.21 -8.10
CA THR A 145 -18.69 -4.18 -9.56
C THR A 145 -17.64 -3.30 -10.22
N VAL A 146 -17.36 -3.50 -11.51
CA VAL A 146 -16.44 -2.63 -12.27
C VAL A 146 -16.89 -1.17 -12.20
N ARG A 147 -18.20 -0.91 -12.26
CA ARG A 147 -18.78 0.42 -12.11
C ARG A 147 -18.47 1.04 -10.74
N ASP A 148 -18.66 0.29 -9.66
CA ASP A 148 -18.40 0.79 -8.30
C ASP A 148 -16.90 1.04 -8.08
N ALA A 149 -16.04 0.18 -8.62
CA ALA A 149 -14.59 0.35 -8.56
C ALA A 149 -14.14 1.62 -9.32
N LEU A 150 -14.64 1.85 -10.54
CA LEU A 150 -14.36 3.09 -11.29
C LEU A 150 -14.89 4.33 -10.57
N PHE A 151 -16.06 4.23 -9.93
CA PHE A 151 -16.62 5.32 -9.14
C PHE A 151 -15.74 5.67 -7.94
N ALA A 152 -15.32 4.65 -7.17
CA ALA A 152 -14.43 4.83 -6.04
C ALA A 152 -13.05 5.34 -6.48
N TYR A 153 -12.53 4.86 -7.60
CA TYR A 153 -11.29 5.35 -8.21
C TYR A 153 -11.38 6.84 -8.54
N ALA A 154 -12.43 7.26 -9.24
CA ALA A 154 -12.62 8.66 -9.62
C ALA A 154 -12.66 9.57 -8.38
N ARG A 155 -13.50 9.20 -7.39
CA ARG A 155 -13.61 9.96 -6.13
C ARG A 155 -12.31 10.02 -5.37
N PHE A 156 -11.54 8.93 -5.34
CA PHE A 156 -10.25 8.89 -4.67
C PHE A 156 -9.33 9.98 -5.21
N HIS A 157 -9.12 10.03 -6.53
CA HIS A 157 -8.18 10.96 -7.16
C HIS A 157 -8.72 12.39 -7.19
N GLU A 158 -10.00 12.59 -7.52
CA GLU A 158 -10.64 13.91 -7.48
C GLU A 158 -10.51 14.58 -6.12
N ARG A 159 -10.62 13.81 -5.04
CA ARG A 159 -10.50 14.35 -3.68
C ARG A 159 -9.07 14.83 -3.37
N LEU A 160 -8.07 14.29 -4.06
CA LEU A 160 -6.66 14.63 -3.91
C LEU A 160 -6.23 15.80 -4.80
N LEU A 161 -6.97 16.13 -5.87
CA LEU A 161 -6.61 17.21 -6.80
C LEU A 161 -6.34 18.56 -6.10
N PRO A 162 -7.11 19.01 -5.10
CA PRO A 162 -6.80 20.25 -4.38
C PRO A 162 -5.46 20.23 -3.60
N TYR A 163 -4.86 19.06 -3.44
CA TYR A 163 -3.58 18.85 -2.76
C TYR A 163 -2.50 18.35 -3.72
N ARG A 164 -2.71 18.48 -5.04
CA ARG A 164 -1.85 17.87 -6.06
C ARG A 164 -0.40 18.30 -5.92
N ASP A 165 -0.17 19.57 -5.62
CA ASP A 165 1.17 20.11 -5.37
C ASP A 165 1.62 19.91 -3.93
N SER A 166 1.14 18.90 -3.22
CA SER A 166 1.65 18.53 -1.90
C SER A 166 2.27 17.14 -1.89
N PHE A 167 2.35 16.47 -3.03
CA PHE A 167 2.92 15.13 -3.16
C PHE A 167 3.51 14.89 -4.55
N VAL A 168 4.32 13.84 -4.66
CA VAL A 168 4.81 13.31 -5.93
C VAL A 168 3.86 12.23 -6.43
N VAL A 169 3.60 12.19 -7.73
CA VAL A 169 2.86 11.11 -8.38
C VAL A 169 3.84 10.17 -9.05
N ALA A 170 3.60 8.87 -8.89
CA ALA A 170 4.28 7.82 -9.64
C ALA A 170 3.26 6.90 -10.29
N ASP A 171 3.43 6.69 -11.60
CA ASP A 171 2.59 5.78 -12.35
C ASP A 171 2.99 4.32 -12.08
N PHE A 172 2.03 3.41 -12.15
CA PHE A 172 2.27 1.98 -11.99
C PHE A 172 3.34 1.45 -12.95
N GLU A 173 3.33 1.85 -14.22
CA GLU A 173 4.31 1.39 -15.20
C GLU A 173 5.71 1.91 -14.89
N GLU A 174 5.82 3.16 -14.44
CA GLU A 174 7.07 3.72 -13.93
C GLU A 174 7.59 2.87 -12.77
N VAL A 175 6.78 2.69 -11.72
CA VAL A 175 7.17 1.97 -10.51
C VAL A 175 7.52 0.51 -10.77
N THR A 176 6.86 -0.16 -11.71
CA THR A 176 7.19 -1.57 -12.03
C THR A 176 8.38 -1.74 -12.97
N ARG A 177 8.84 -0.67 -13.62
CA ARG A 177 9.98 -0.70 -14.55
C ARG A 177 11.24 -0.15 -13.90
N ASP A 178 11.13 1.03 -13.29
CA ASP A 178 12.20 1.72 -12.58
C ASP A 178 11.62 2.73 -11.59
N ILE A 179 11.78 2.45 -10.30
CA ILE A 179 11.30 3.29 -9.20
C ILE A 179 12.16 4.56 -9.03
N LYS A 180 13.43 4.53 -9.47
CA LYS A 180 14.42 5.56 -9.14
C LYS A 180 13.98 6.97 -9.51
N PRO A 181 13.38 7.24 -10.69
CA PRO A 181 12.93 8.59 -11.05
C PRO A 181 11.86 9.14 -10.09
N ALA A 182 10.96 8.29 -9.58
CA ALA A 182 9.96 8.70 -8.60
C ALA A 182 10.58 9.09 -7.25
N VAL A 183 11.61 8.34 -6.80
CA VAL A 183 12.34 8.65 -5.57
C VAL A 183 13.19 9.91 -5.72
N HIS A 184 13.78 10.15 -6.90
CA HIS A 184 14.43 11.43 -7.19
C HIS A 184 13.47 12.61 -7.06
N ARG A 185 12.32 12.56 -7.73
CA ARG A 185 11.30 13.62 -7.61
C ARG A 185 10.85 13.83 -6.17
N LEU A 186 10.76 12.75 -5.38
CA LEU A 186 10.42 12.82 -3.96
C LEU A 186 11.50 13.55 -3.16
N ASN A 187 12.77 13.19 -3.37
CA ASN A 187 13.91 13.86 -2.75
C ASN A 187 13.99 15.34 -3.11
N ASP A 188 13.90 15.66 -4.40
CA ASP A 188 13.97 17.04 -4.89
C ASP A 188 12.84 17.91 -4.31
N ARG A 189 11.63 17.36 -4.25
CA ARG A 189 10.45 18.09 -3.78
C ARG A 189 10.47 18.37 -2.29
N PHE A 190 10.91 17.41 -1.48
CA PHE A 190 10.81 17.47 -0.02
C PHE A 190 12.15 17.72 0.67
N GLY A 191 13.24 17.87 -0.08
CA GLY A 191 14.59 18.00 0.48
C GLY A 191 15.05 16.76 1.23
N THR A 192 14.53 15.58 0.87
CA THR A 192 14.92 14.31 1.51
C THR A 192 16.13 13.70 0.82
N VAL A 193 16.76 12.73 1.50
CA VAL A 193 17.95 12.01 1.00
C VAL A 193 17.71 10.50 0.97
N PHE A 194 16.49 10.09 0.58
CA PHE A 194 16.15 8.67 0.49
C PHE A 194 17.01 7.96 -0.55
N ARG A 195 17.45 6.75 -0.22
CA ARG A 195 18.24 5.93 -1.14
C ARG A 195 17.36 5.37 -2.25
N LEU A 196 17.98 5.26 -3.42
CA LEU A 196 17.38 4.69 -4.61
C LEU A 196 17.39 3.14 -4.50
N PRO A 197 16.30 2.44 -4.86
CA PRO A 197 16.31 0.98 -4.90
C PRO A 197 17.31 0.40 -5.90
N ASP A 198 18.02 -0.65 -5.50
CA ASP A 198 18.97 -1.36 -6.35
C ASP A 198 18.33 -2.59 -7.01
N ALA A 199 18.70 -2.85 -8.26
CA ALA A 199 18.17 -4.00 -9.02
C ALA A 199 18.56 -5.34 -8.39
N GLU A 200 19.63 -5.37 -7.61
CA GLU A 200 20.08 -6.56 -6.87
C GLU A 200 19.10 -6.99 -5.78
N ASP A 201 18.28 -6.07 -5.27
CA ASP A 201 17.27 -6.36 -4.26
C ASP A 201 15.96 -6.91 -4.86
N GLU A 202 15.79 -6.89 -6.19
CA GLU A 202 14.56 -7.32 -6.88
C GLU A 202 14.11 -8.76 -6.54
N PRO A 203 15.02 -9.77 -6.48
CA PRO A 203 14.65 -11.11 -6.05
C PRO A 203 14.13 -11.15 -4.61
N LEU A 204 14.73 -10.36 -3.72
CA LEU A 204 14.31 -10.26 -2.32
C LEU A 204 12.96 -9.55 -2.19
N VAL A 205 12.72 -8.47 -2.95
CA VAL A 205 11.40 -7.82 -3.03
C VAL A 205 10.34 -8.84 -3.44
N THR A 206 10.59 -9.60 -4.51
CA THR A 206 9.67 -10.64 -4.99
C THR A 206 9.38 -11.69 -3.93
N GLU A 207 10.41 -12.13 -3.20
CA GLU A 207 10.26 -13.06 -2.09
C GLU A 207 9.40 -12.48 -0.96
N LEU A 208 9.68 -11.24 -0.52
CA LEU A 208 8.91 -10.57 0.53
C LEU A 208 7.44 -10.38 0.15
N VAL A 209 7.15 -10.05 -1.11
CA VAL A 209 5.78 -9.96 -1.63
C VAL A 209 5.05 -11.31 -1.52
N ARG A 210 5.74 -12.43 -1.81
CA ARG A 210 5.18 -13.79 -1.70
C ARG A 210 5.00 -14.23 -0.24
N LEU A 211 5.91 -13.82 0.64
CA LEU A 211 5.91 -14.08 2.09
C LEU A 211 5.11 -13.07 2.90
N ARG A 212 4.39 -12.16 2.24
CA ARG A 212 3.54 -11.15 2.87
C ARG A 212 2.35 -11.64 3.71
N PRO A 213 1.87 -12.90 3.75
CA PRO A 213 0.67 -13.20 4.53
C PRO A 213 0.92 -13.09 6.03
N THR A 214 0.57 -11.94 6.61
CA THR A 214 0.31 -11.67 8.05
C THR A 214 1.37 -12.09 9.08
N ASP A 215 2.51 -12.60 8.66
CA ASP A 215 3.58 -13.03 9.55
C ASP A 215 4.51 -11.85 9.85
N TRP A 216 4.62 -11.54 11.13
CA TRP A 216 5.73 -10.78 11.66
C TRP A 216 7.02 -11.57 11.38
N PRO A 217 8.11 -10.99 10.84
CA PRO A 217 8.43 -9.55 10.74
C PRO A 217 8.11 -8.86 9.40
N MET A 218 7.60 -9.57 8.37
CA MET A 218 7.47 -9.01 7.01
C MET A 218 6.54 -7.81 6.94
N ILE A 219 5.40 -7.90 7.64
CA ILE A 219 4.41 -6.81 7.70
C ILE A 219 4.91 -5.60 8.51
N ALA A 220 5.90 -5.81 9.38
CA ALA A 220 6.47 -4.78 10.24
C ALA A 220 7.59 -4.00 9.55
N PHE A 221 8.32 -4.70 8.69
CA PHE A 221 9.31 -4.11 7.81
C PHE A 221 8.68 -3.10 6.85
N GLU A 222 7.48 -3.37 6.33
CA GLU A 222 6.72 -2.42 5.49
C GLU A 222 6.62 -1.03 6.14
N SER A 223 6.32 -0.99 7.44
CA SER A 223 6.10 0.26 8.19
C SER A 223 7.37 0.81 8.84
N GLY A 224 8.53 0.21 8.58
CA GLY A 224 9.79 0.59 9.21
C GLY A 224 9.85 0.34 10.70
N ARG A 225 9.15 -0.70 11.19
CA ARG A 225 9.27 -1.14 12.60
C ARG A 225 10.39 -2.17 12.81
N VAL A 226 10.86 -2.76 11.72
CA VAL A 226 11.89 -3.80 11.68
C VAL A 226 12.91 -3.41 10.61
N SER A 227 14.17 -3.74 10.85
CA SER A 227 15.29 -3.49 9.94
C SER A 227 15.47 -4.57 8.88
N ARG A 228 16.20 -4.23 7.81
CA ARG A 228 16.64 -5.17 6.77
C ARG A 228 17.39 -6.36 7.39
N ALA A 229 18.29 -6.10 8.35
CA ALA A 229 19.05 -7.15 9.03
C ALA A 229 18.15 -8.15 9.78
N GLU A 230 17.13 -7.66 10.49
CA GLU A 230 16.17 -8.51 11.20
C GLU A 230 15.30 -9.35 10.25
N VAL A 231 14.88 -8.77 9.12
CA VAL A 231 14.15 -9.52 8.07
C VAL A 231 15.03 -10.63 7.50
N LEU A 232 16.26 -10.32 7.12
CA LEU A 232 17.20 -11.32 6.58
C LEU A 232 17.49 -12.43 7.59
N ALA A 233 17.67 -12.08 8.87
CA ALA A 233 17.85 -13.06 9.93
C ALA A 233 16.61 -13.97 10.09
N ALA A 234 15.40 -13.41 9.98
CA ALA A 234 14.16 -14.19 10.04
C ALA A 234 13.98 -15.13 8.84
N LEU A 235 14.40 -14.70 7.63
CA LEU A 235 14.37 -15.53 6.43
C LEU A 235 15.41 -16.66 6.46
N ALA A 236 16.57 -16.40 7.07
CA ALA A 236 17.66 -17.38 7.19
C ALA A 236 17.36 -18.50 8.21
N ASP A 237 16.55 -18.24 9.24
CA ASP A 237 16.17 -19.23 10.24
C ASP A 237 14.97 -20.08 9.75
N PRO A 238 15.15 -21.38 9.42
CA PRO A 238 14.06 -22.23 8.93
C PRO A 238 12.90 -22.37 9.92
N LYS A 239 13.13 -22.15 11.22
CA LYS A 239 12.08 -22.20 12.25
C LYS A 239 11.27 -20.91 12.33
N ARG A 240 11.81 -19.79 11.85
CA ARG A 240 11.16 -18.47 11.86
C ARG A 240 10.68 -18.04 10.47
N ARG A 241 11.16 -18.69 9.42
CA ARG A 241 10.76 -18.37 8.05
C ARG A 241 9.24 -18.55 7.89
N PRO A 242 8.51 -17.49 7.49
CA PRO A 242 7.08 -17.57 7.25
C PRO A 242 6.76 -18.65 6.21
N ALA A 243 5.62 -19.31 6.37
CA ALA A 243 5.09 -20.12 5.29
C ALA A 243 4.63 -19.18 4.16
N PRO A 244 4.84 -19.54 2.88
CA PRO A 244 4.29 -18.77 1.78
C PRO A 244 2.76 -18.70 1.87
N ALA A 245 2.18 -17.70 1.20
CA ALA A 245 0.73 -17.56 1.11
C ALA A 245 0.04 -18.86 0.67
N ALA A 246 -1.14 -19.12 1.23
CA ALA A 246 -1.99 -20.21 0.75
C ALA A 246 -2.34 -20.06 -0.74
N ASP A 247 -2.36 -18.83 -1.24
CA ASP A 247 -2.39 -18.50 -2.67
C ASP A 247 -1.22 -17.56 -2.99
N PRO A 248 -0.04 -18.09 -3.42
CA PRO A 248 1.13 -17.28 -3.72
C PRO A 248 0.90 -16.30 -4.88
N ASP A 249 -0.13 -16.52 -5.69
CA ASP A 249 -0.55 -15.64 -6.78
C ASP A 249 -1.49 -14.52 -6.31
N GLU A 250 -1.84 -14.45 -5.02
CA GLU A 250 -2.76 -13.41 -4.52
C GLU A 250 -2.18 -11.99 -4.73
N TRP A 251 -0.87 -11.85 -4.48
CA TRP A 251 -0.16 -10.57 -4.49
C TRP A 251 0.73 -10.38 -5.71
N VAL A 252 1.03 -11.47 -6.43
CA VAL A 252 1.89 -11.48 -7.62
C VAL A 252 1.01 -11.51 -8.89
N PRO A 253 1.38 -10.80 -9.97
CA PRO A 253 0.74 -10.99 -11.26
C PRO A 253 0.81 -12.45 -11.71
N SER A 254 -0.32 -13.06 -12.05
CA SER A 254 -0.39 -14.44 -12.53
C SER A 254 -1.29 -14.59 -13.75
N GLU A 255 -1.08 -15.66 -14.52
CA GLU A 255 -1.90 -15.94 -15.71
C GLU A 255 -3.39 -16.10 -15.35
N ARG A 256 -3.69 -16.78 -14.25
CA ARG A 256 -5.06 -16.93 -13.74
C ARG A 256 -5.74 -15.57 -13.55
N ARG A 257 -5.03 -14.60 -12.97
CA ARG A 257 -5.56 -13.23 -12.79
C ARG A 257 -5.71 -12.49 -14.12
N ARG A 258 -4.76 -12.67 -15.04
CA ARG A 258 -4.82 -12.10 -16.39
C ARG A 258 -6.08 -12.56 -17.12
N LEU A 259 -6.35 -13.86 -17.12
CA LEU A 259 -7.56 -14.45 -17.72
C LEU A 259 -8.84 -13.96 -17.03
N ALA A 260 -8.86 -13.89 -15.69
CA ALA A 260 -10.01 -13.37 -14.94
C ALA A 260 -10.32 -11.90 -15.27
N LYS A 261 -9.29 -11.06 -15.44
CA LYS A 261 -9.46 -9.67 -15.90
C LYS A 261 -9.97 -9.62 -17.34
N GLN A 262 -9.40 -10.44 -18.23
CA GLN A 262 -9.80 -10.51 -19.63
C GLN A 262 -11.28 -10.88 -19.78
N ALA A 263 -11.75 -11.87 -19.02
CA ALA A 263 -13.15 -12.30 -19.01
C ALA A 263 -14.14 -11.18 -18.60
N ARG A 264 -13.68 -10.17 -17.85
CA ARG A 264 -14.50 -9.04 -17.40
C ARG A 264 -14.33 -7.77 -18.22
N ARG A 265 -13.42 -7.76 -19.21
CA ARG A 265 -13.10 -6.54 -19.99
C ARG A 265 -14.31 -5.98 -20.73
N ALA A 266 -15.21 -6.83 -21.22
CA ALA A 266 -16.47 -6.41 -21.84
C ALA A 266 -17.40 -5.60 -20.90
N GLU A 267 -17.22 -5.68 -19.58
CA GLU A 267 -17.99 -4.85 -18.63
C GLU A 267 -17.71 -3.35 -18.78
N LEU A 268 -16.52 -2.97 -19.24
CA LEU A 268 -16.10 -1.56 -19.41
C LEU A 268 -16.87 -0.85 -20.54
N GLU A 269 -17.37 -1.61 -21.52
CA GLU A 269 -18.07 -1.08 -22.69
C GLU A 269 -19.58 -0.90 -22.46
N ARG A 270 -20.09 -1.42 -21.34
CA ARG A 270 -21.50 -1.34 -20.98
C ARG A 270 -21.95 0.13 -20.85
N PRO A 271 -23.10 0.53 -21.42
CA PRO A 271 -23.57 1.92 -21.39
C PRO A 271 -23.57 2.57 -20.00
N GLN A 272 -23.99 1.82 -18.98
CA GLN A 272 -24.04 2.27 -17.59
C GLN A 272 -22.67 2.51 -16.93
N VAL A 273 -21.57 2.09 -17.57
CA VAL A 273 -20.19 2.26 -17.09
C VAL A 273 -19.50 3.46 -17.77
N ARG A 274 -19.89 3.80 -19.00
CA ARG A 274 -19.21 4.80 -19.84
C ARG A 274 -18.98 6.15 -19.13
N ALA A 275 -20.02 6.68 -18.48
CA ALA A 275 -19.92 7.98 -17.81
C ALA A 275 -18.91 7.96 -16.64
N VAL A 276 -18.96 6.91 -15.81
CA VAL A 276 -18.03 6.81 -14.67
C VAL A 276 -16.61 6.47 -15.11
N ARG A 277 -16.46 5.69 -16.19
CA ARG A 277 -15.17 5.39 -16.81
C ARG A 277 -14.50 6.67 -17.31
N ARG A 278 -15.22 7.51 -18.07
CA ARG A 278 -14.71 8.82 -18.52
C ARG A 278 -14.28 9.70 -17.34
N ARG A 279 -15.09 9.74 -16.28
CA ARG A 279 -14.75 10.48 -15.05
C ARG A 279 -13.47 9.95 -14.39
N ALA A 280 -13.30 8.62 -14.30
CA ALA A 280 -12.09 8.02 -13.75
C ALA A 280 -10.85 8.33 -14.60
N TRP A 281 -10.97 8.30 -15.93
CA TRP A 281 -9.89 8.69 -16.85
C TRP A 281 -9.54 10.18 -16.78
N ALA A 282 -10.53 11.07 -16.66
CA ALA A 282 -10.28 12.50 -16.44
C ALA A 282 -9.54 12.73 -15.11
N ALA A 283 -9.96 12.06 -14.04
CA ALA A 283 -9.27 12.13 -12.74
C ALA A 283 -7.84 11.57 -12.81
N TYR A 284 -7.61 10.50 -13.56
CA TYR A 284 -6.26 9.95 -13.81
C TYR A 284 -5.37 10.97 -14.52
N GLY A 285 -5.83 11.55 -15.64
CA GLY A 285 -5.06 12.54 -16.39
C GLY A 285 -4.70 13.77 -15.56
N ALA A 286 -5.66 14.30 -14.80
CA ALA A 286 -5.46 15.45 -13.91
C ALA A 286 -4.40 15.20 -12.81
N MET A 287 -4.05 13.95 -12.49
CA MET A 287 -2.95 13.67 -11.56
C MET A 287 -1.57 13.88 -12.19
N PHE A 288 -1.44 13.98 -13.51
CA PHE A 288 -0.16 14.22 -14.17
C PHE A 288 0.03 15.66 -14.62
N GLU A 289 -1.05 16.42 -14.65
CA GLU A 289 -1.01 17.87 -14.85
C GLU A 289 -0.42 18.53 -13.59
N ALA A 290 0.51 19.46 -13.77
CA ALA A 290 0.93 20.35 -12.68
C ALA A 290 -0.30 21.17 -12.26
N ALA A 291 -0.54 21.36 -10.95
CA ALA A 291 -1.54 22.35 -10.59
C ALA A 291 -0.95 23.73 -10.95
N GLY A 292 -1.67 24.43 -11.82
CA GLY A 292 -1.30 25.76 -12.29
C GLY A 292 -1.43 26.82 -11.21
#